data_AF-F8L8F5-F1
#
_entry.id   AF-F8L8F5-F1
#
_cell.length_a   1.000
_cell.length_b   1.000
_cell.length_c   1.000
_cell.angle_alpha   90.00
_cell.angle_beta   90.00
_cell.angle_gamma   90.00
#
_symmetry.space_group_name_H-M   'P 1'
#
loop_
_entity.id
_entity.type
_entity.pdbx_description
1 polymer ?
#
loop_
_entity_poly.entity_id
_entity_poly.type
_entity_poly.pdbx_seq_one_letter_code
_entity_poly.pdbx_strand_id
1 'polypeptide(L)'
;MSIIGSLLLGYEGKYNVLNTSVSFETSDRSMSSENSHFLVTAIRNTLHSYPFRVATLAFTHFFVHEMGHALTQQMLIPNENHIVIFTDQFGAYNKALTYNEGFQSSLISLAGPLVDMIYSCSLLAAAVLIQKHISKCAGYILGSGAVVWILGELVYAFSSALRDDIGDFARIAHNGIDHLLLSLSLLVSVCALGIFSSVKLAYSY
;
A
#
# COMPACT_ATOMS: atom_id res chain seq x y z
N MET A 1 -23.27 -3.04 3.51
CA MET A 1 -22.31 -2.37 4.43
C MET A 1 -21.80 -1.10 3.77
N SER A 2 -21.32 -0.11 4.54
CA SER A 2 -20.71 1.08 3.97
C SER A 2 -19.26 0.80 3.56
N ILE A 3 -18.77 1.45 2.51
CA ILE A 3 -17.38 1.35 2.07
C ILE A 3 -16.39 1.73 3.18
N ILE A 4 -16.77 2.65 4.06
CA ILE A 4 -15.97 3.06 5.23
C ILE A 4 -15.72 1.87 6.16
N GLY A 5 -16.72 1.02 6.39
CA GLY A 5 -16.56 -0.19 7.20
C GLY A 5 -15.56 -1.17 6.58
N SER A 6 -15.59 -1.33 5.26
CA SER A 6 -14.62 -2.15 4.53
C SER A 6 -13.20 -1.56 4.58
N LEU A 7 -13.05 -0.25 4.39
CA LEU A 7 -11.76 0.43 4.41
C LEU A 7 -11.09 0.46 5.79
N LEU A 8 -11.88 0.61 6.87
CA LEU A 8 -11.36 0.71 8.23
C LEU A 8 -11.24 -0.65 8.92
N LEU A 9 -12.17 -1.57 8.64
CA LEU A 9 -12.32 -2.81 9.41
C LEU A 9 -12.27 -4.07 8.52
N GLY A 10 -12.14 -3.94 7.20
CA GLY A 10 -12.07 -5.11 6.32
C GLY A 10 -13.37 -5.91 6.25
N TYR A 11 -14.53 -5.25 6.37
CA TYR A 11 -15.80 -5.91 6.11
C TYR A 11 -15.95 -6.26 4.63
N GLU A 12 -16.47 -7.45 4.35
CA GLU A 12 -16.76 -7.88 2.99
C GLU A 12 -17.78 -6.96 2.31
N GLY A 13 -17.62 -6.78 1.00
CA GLY A 13 -18.49 -5.92 0.23
C GLY A 13 -17.98 -5.68 -1.19
N LYS A 14 -18.89 -5.30 -2.08
CA LYS A 14 -18.58 -4.93 -3.47
C LYS A 14 -19.02 -3.51 -3.72
N TYR A 15 -18.12 -2.73 -4.30
CA TYR A 15 -18.30 -1.29 -4.51
C TYR A 15 -17.83 -0.94 -5.92
N ASN A 16 -18.44 0.09 -6.52
CA ASN A 16 -17.94 0.70 -7.74
C ASN A 16 -17.41 2.09 -7.36
N VAL A 17 -16.11 2.31 -7.56
CA VAL A 17 -15.43 3.57 -7.27
C VAL A 17 -14.75 4.05 -8.54
N LEU A 18 -15.21 5.18 -9.09
CA LEU A 18 -14.61 5.78 -10.30
C LEU A 18 -14.49 4.78 -11.47
N ASN A 19 -15.55 4.01 -11.74
CA ASN A 19 -15.56 2.98 -12.79
C ASN A 19 -14.58 1.81 -12.55
N THR A 20 -14.17 1.60 -11.30
CA THR A 20 -13.38 0.45 -10.85
C THR A 20 -14.24 -0.39 -9.91
N SER A 21 -14.39 -1.68 -10.22
CA SER A 21 -15.02 -2.64 -9.31
C SER A 21 -14.04 -2.98 -8.19
N VAL A 22 -14.45 -2.78 -6.94
CA VAL A 22 -13.63 -3.05 -5.76
C VAL A 22 -14.36 -4.03 -4.87
N SER A 23 -13.76 -5.19 -4.61
CA SER A 23 -14.33 -6.22 -3.75
C SER A 23 -13.45 -6.50 -2.53
N PHE A 24 -14.06 -6.51 -1.36
CA PHE A 24 -13.48 -7.00 -0.12
C PHE A 24 -14.01 -8.41 0.10
N GLU A 25 -13.13 -9.41 0.05
CA GLU A 25 -13.51 -10.83 0.02
C GLU A 25 -12.53 -11.64 0.89
N THR A 26 -12.96 -12.78 1.41
CA THR A 26 -12.05 -13.77 2.00
C THR A 26 -11.32 -14.53 0.91
N SER A 27 -10.08 -14.92 1.16
CA SER A 27 -9.30 -15.74 0.25
C SER A 27 -9.82 -17.19 0.20
N ASP A 28 -9.89 -17.78 -1.00
CA ASP A 28 -10.22 -19.21 -1.18
C ASP A 28 -9.06 -20.16 -0.76
N ARG A 29 -7.93 -19.62 -0.29
CA ARG A 29 -6.71 -20.40 -0.02
C ARG A 29 -6.45 -20.57 1.47
N SER A 30 -6.42 -21.81 1.93
CA SER A 30 -5.77 -22.17 3.18
C SER A 30 -4.27 -21.89 3.07
N MET A 31 -3.73 -21.00 3.92
CA MET A 31 -2.29 -20.78 4.00
C MET A 31 -1.58 -22.08 4.38
N SER A 32 -0.77 -22.63 3.48
CA SER A 32 0.09 -23.77 3.78
C SER A 32 1.19 -23.37 4.75
N SER A 33 1.25 -24.04 5.90
CA SER A 33 2.29 -23.84 6.91
C SER A 33 3.61 -24.46 6.45
N GLU A 34 4.40 -23.72 5.67
CA GLU A 34 5.80 -24.10 5.46
C GLU A 34 6.66 -23.74 6.67
N ASN A 35 7.57 -24.64 7.02
CA ASN A 35 8.50 -24.55 8.14
C ASN A 35 9.48 -23.37 7.98
N SER A 36 9.04 -22.16 8.34
CA SER A 36 9.89 -20.98 8.41
C SER A 36 10.47 -20.75 9.81
N HIS A 37 11.69 -20.22 9.86
CA HIS A 37 12.36 -19.79 11.09
C HIS A 37 11.44 -18.96 12.01
N PHE A 38 11.58 -19.10 13.34
CA PHE A 38 10.74 -18.45 14.36
C PHE A 38 10.45 -16.96 14.08
N LEU A 39 11.46 -16.18 13.69
CA LEU A 39 11.31 -14.75 13.41
C LEU A 39 10.43 -14.49 12.17
N VAL A 40 10.59 -15.25 11.10
CA VAL A 40 9.78 -15.14 9.89
C VAL A 40 8.32 -15.49 10.19
N THR A 41 8.12 -16.54 10.99
CA THR A 41 6.79 -16.95 11.45
C THR A 41 6.15 -15.89 12.35
N ALA A 42 6.90 -15.26 13.26
CA ALA A 42 6.40 -14.19 14.12
C ALA A 42 6.02 -12.92 13.33
N ILE A 43 6.86 -12.49 12.39
CA ILE A 43 6.56 -11.38 11.49
C ILE A 43 5.31 -11.69 10.65
N ARG A 44 5.27 -12.87 10.03
CA ARG A 44 4.12 -13.33 9.25
C ARG A 44 2.85 -13.32 10.12
N ASN A 45 2.86 -13.94 11.29
CA ASN A 45 1.70 -13.97 12.18
C ASN A 45 1.23 -12.57 12.58
N THR A 46 2.17 -11.64 12.79
CA THR A 46 1.85 -10.24 13.11
C THR A 46 1.16 -9.55 11.93
N LEU A 47 1.74 -9.63 10.73
CA LEU A 47 1.19 -9.04 9.51
C LEU A 47 -0.21 -9.58 9.17
N HIS A 48 -0.43 -10.89 9.39
CA HIS A 48 -1.71 -11.54 9.16
C HIS A 48 -2.72 -11.36 10.30
N SER A 49 -2.31 -10.79 11.44
CA SER A 49 -3.23 -10.58 12.55
C SER A 49 -4.22 -9.45 12.24
N TYR A 50 -5.51 -9.73 12.45
CA TYR A 50 -6.56 -8.75 12.22
C TYR A 50 -6.38 -7.44 13.01
N PRO A 51 -6.03 -7.45 14.32
CA PRO A 51 -5.79 -6.21 15.07
C PRO A 51 -4.65 -5.38 14.49
N PHE A 52 -3.57 -6.00 14.02
CA PHE A 52 -2.48 -5.30 13.37
C PHE A 52 -2.96 -4.63 12.08
N ARG A 53 -3.67 -5.36 11.21
CA ARG A 53 -4.23 -4.81 9.97
C ARG A 53 -5.14 -3.61 10.19
N VAL A 54 -5.98 -3.65 11.23
CA VAL A 54 -6.84 -2.52 11.59
C VAL A 54 -6.01 -1.36 12.14
N ALA A 55 -5.05 -1.64 13.03
CA ALA A 55 -4.21 -0.60 13.63
C ALA A 55 -3.33 0.13 12.61
N THR A 56 -2.85 -0.57 11.58
CA THR A 56 -2.04 0.01 10.50
C THR A 56 -2.87 0.48 9.31
N LEU A 57 -4.21 0.49 9.41
CA LEU A 57 -5.12 0.85 8.33
C LEU A 57 -4.86 0.10 7.02
N ALA A 58 -4.44 -1.17 7.11
CA ALA A 58 -3.96 -1.96 5.99
C ALA A 58 -4.95 -2.03 4.82
N PHE A 59 -6.24 -2.20 5.10
CA PHE A 59 -7.28 -2.24 4.07
C PHE A 59 -7.40 -0.94 3.30
N THR A 60 -7.19 0.20 3.96
CA THR A 60 -7.17 1.50 3.29
C THR A 60 -5.91 1.67 2.45
N HIS A 61 -4.73 1.25 2.95
CA HIS A 61 -3.49 1.27 2.18
C HIS A 61 -3.58 0.41 0.93
N PHE A 62 -4.03 -0.85 1.05
CA PHE A 62 -4.27 -1.70 -0.11
C PHE A 62 -5.25 -1.08 -1.11
N PHE A 63 -6.35 -0.50 -0.62
CA PHE A 63 -7.29 0.19 -1.49
C PHE A 63 -6.64 1.34 -2.25
N VAL A 64 -5.92 2.22 -1.54
CA VAL A 64 -5.28 3.40 -2.13
C VAL A 64 -4.19 3.00 -3.14
N HIS A 65 -3.36 2.02 -2.78
CA HIS A 65 -2.31 1.47 -3.63
C HIS A 65 -2.90 0.90 -4.94
N GLU A 66 -3.86 -0.01 -4.84
CA GLU A 66 -4.49 -0.65 -6.02
C GLU A 66 -5.28 0.35 -6.86
N MET A 67 -5.93 1.34 -6.23
CA MET A 67 -6.59 2.44 -6.95
C MET A 67 -5.59 3.31 -7.70
N GLY A 68 -4.38 3.52 -7.16
CA GLY A 68 -3.30 4.25 -7.84
C GLY A 68 -2.95 3.59 -9.18
N HIS A 69 -2.76 2.26 -9.18
CA HIS A 69 -2.57 1.49 -10.40
C HIS A 69 -3.77 1.59 -11.34
N ALA A 70 -4.99 1.32 -10.82
CA ALA A 70 -6.20 1.27 -11.63
C ALA A 70 -6.48 2.60 -12.34
N LEU A 71 -6.38 3.72 -11.63
CA LEU A 71 -6.63 5.05 -12.20
C LEU A 71 -5.57 5.42 -13.23
N THR A 72 -4.30 5.15 -12.95
CA THR A 72 -3.22 5.42 -13.91
C THR A 72 -3.38 4.58 -15.17
N GLN A 73 -3.76 3.31 -15.03
CA GLN A 73 -4.06 2.45 -16.17
C GLN A 73 -5.25 3.00 -16.96
N GLN A 74 -6.38 3.34 -16.32
CA GLN A 74 -7.54 3.91 -17.01
C GLN A 74 -7.22 5.19 -17.79
N MET A 75 -6.33 6.03 -17.25
CA MET A 75 -5.90 7.26 -17.92
C MET A 75 -5.05 7.00 -19.17
N LEU A 76 -4.28 5.90 -19.18
CA LEU A 76 -3.38 5.57 -20.30
C LEU A 76 -4.02 4.62 -21.31
N ILE A 77 -4.82 3.67 -20.82
CA ILE A 77 -5.46 2.58 -21.55
C ILE A 77 -6.87 2.40 -20.99
N PRO A 78 -7.92 2.84 -21.71
CA PRO A 78 -9.29 2.68 -21.26
C PRO A 78 -9.61 1.19 -21.04
N ASN A 79 -9.73 0.79 -19.77
CA ASN A 79 -10.05 -0.58 -19.39
C ASN A 79 -10.87 -0.61 -18.09
N GLU A 80 -11.76 -1.59 -18.00
CA GLU A 80 -12.46 -1.88 -16.75
C GLU A 80 -11.48 -2.49 -15.76
N ASN A 81 -11.44 -1.95 -14.54
CA ASN A 81 -10.55 -2.41 -13.49
C ASN A 81 -11.31 -3.17 -12.41
N HIS A 82 -10.68 -4.21 -11.86
CA HIS A 82 -11.27 -5.03 -10.81
C HIS A 82 -10.25 -5.31 -9.71
N ILE A 83 -10.36 -4.56 -8.61
CA ILE A 83 -9.54 -4.67 -7.41
C ILE A 83 -10.17 -5.68 -6.46
N VAL A 84 -9.37 -6.58 -5.91
CA VAL A 84 -9.75 -7.50 -4.85
C VAL A 84 -8.84 -7.26 -3.65
N ILE A 85 -9.44 -6.98 -2.49
CA ILE A 85 -8.75 -6.82 -1.22
C ILE A 85 -9.15 -7.97 -0.30
N PHE A 86 -8.17 -8.69 0.24
CA PHE A 86 -8.44 -9.82 1.11
C PHE A 86 -8.71 -9.37 2.56
N THR A 87 -9.82 -9.80 3.13
CA THR A 87 -10.23 -9.43 4.50
C THR A 87 -9.57 -10.32 5.57
N ASP A 88 -9.24 -11.54 5.19
CA ASP A 88 -8.65 -12.60 6.01
C ASP A 88 -7.12 -12.69 5.86
N GLN A 89 -6.54 -12.19 4.75
CA GLN A 89 -5.10 -12.19 4.48
C GLN A 89 -4.52 -10.78 4.34
N PHE A 90 -3.18 -10.68 4.39
CA PHE A 90 -2.48 -9.42 4.16
C PHE A 90 -2.16 -9.32 2.66
N GLY A 91 -3.04 -8.70 1.89
CA GLY A 91 -2.80 -8.49 0.46
C GLY A 91 -4.02 -8.01 -0.31
N ALA A 92 -3.74 -7.50 -1.50
CA ALA A 92 -4.71 -7.16 -2.52
C ALA A 92 -4.10 -7.41 -3.90
N TYR A 93 -4.94 -7.39 -4.92
CA TYR A 93 -4.49 -7.40 -6.31
C TYR A 93 -5.59 -6.84 -7.22
N ASN A 94 -5.19 -6.23 -8.33
CA ASN A 94 -6.08 -5.84 -9.40
C ASN A 94 -5.99 -6.83 -10.58
N LYS A 95 -7.13 -7.50 -10.85
CA LYS A 95 -7.28 -8.54 -11.89
C LYS A 95 -7.06 -8.04 -13.31
N ALA A 96 -7.31 -6.76 -13.55
CA ALA A 96 -7.31 -6.18 -14.89
C ALA A 96 -6.02 -5.44 -15.23
N LEU A 97 -5.03 -5.48 -14.33
CA LEU A 97 -3.75 -4.84 -14.57
C LEU A 97 -3.00 -5.52 -15.71
N THR A 98 -2.97 -4.84 -16.85
CA THR A 98 -2.19 -5.24 -18.02
C THR A 98 -0.94 -4.38 -18.07
N TYR A 99 0.22 -5.02 -18.02
CA TYR A 99 1.51 -4.36 -18.14
C TYR A 99 2.10 -4.71 -19.50
N ASN A 100 2.28 -3.71 -20.35
CA ASN A 100 3.01 -3.82 -21.61
C ASN A 100 4.44 -3.33 -21.39
N GLU A 101 5.42 -3.75 -22.21
CA GLU A 101 6.77 -3.21 -22.07
C GLU A 101 6.82 -1.69 -22.32
N GLY A 102 7.72 -1.00 -21.60
CA GLY A 102 8.04 0.40 -21.80
C GLY A 102 7.48 1.35 -20.73
N PHE A 103 7.55 2.65 -21.06
CA PHE A 103 7.33 3.73 -20.09
C PHE A 103 5.95 3.74 -19.44
N GLN A 104 4.89 3.39 -20.18
CA GLN A 104 3.53 3.33 -19.63
C GLN A 104 3.42 2.28 -18.52
N SER A 105 4.04 1.11 -18.67
CA SER A 105 4.05 0.11 -17.59
C SER A 105 4.85 0.57 -16.39
N SER A 106 5.99 1.25 -16.58
CA SER A 106 6.72 1.81 -15.43
C SER A 106 5.88 2.82 -14.66
N LEU A 107 5.10 3.67 -15.36
CA LEU A 107 4.19 4.60 -14.71
C LEU A 107 3.06 3.88 -13.96
N ILE A 108 2.43 2.88 -14.58
CA ILE A 108 1.37 2.10 -13.92
C ILE A 108 1.94 1.40 -12.69
N SER A 109 3.08 0.70 -12.79
CA SER A 109 3.75 0.05 -11.67
C SER A 109 4.18 1.02 -10.57
N LEU A 110 4.63 2.22 -10.91
CA LEU A 110 5.02 3.22 -9.91
C LEU A 110 3.81 3.83 -9.18
N ALA A 111 2.65 3.88 -9.83
CA ALA A 111 1.51 4.63 -9.33
C ALA A 111 0.99 4.12 -7.97
N GLY A 112 0.91 2.80 -7.77
CA GLY A 112 0.46 2.22 -6.50
C GLY A 112 1.36 2.63 -5.34
N PRO A 113 2.67 2.30 -5.37
CA PRO A 113 3.62 2.71 -4.34
C PRO A 113 3.65 4.23 -4.12
N LEU A 114 3.61 5.03 -5.19
CA LEU A 114 3.67 6.49 -5.07
C LEU A 114 2.43 7.06 -4.37
N VAL A 115 1.23 6.62 -4.74
CA VAL A 115 -0.01 7.09 -4.11
C VAL A 115 -0.06 6.63 -2.66
N ASP A 116 0.42 5.42 -2.35
CA ASP A 116 0.50 4.92 -0.98
C ASP A 116 1.44 5.76 -0.10
N MET A 117 2.58 6.19 -0.64
CA MET A 117 3.49 7.12 0.04
C MET A 117 2.86 8.49 0.27
N ILE A 118 2.20 9.06 -0.74
CA ILE A 118 1.49 10.34 -0.61
C ILE A 118 0.41 10.25 0.47
N TYR A 119 -0.34 9.16 0.49
CA TYR A 119 -1.36 8.91 1.49
C TYR A 119 -0.75 8.79 2.90
N SER A 120 0.34 8.03 3.06
CA SER A 120 1.08 7.90 4.31
C SER A 120 1.60 9.24 4.83
N CYS A 121 2.21 10.05 3.96
CA CYS A 121 2.65 11.41 4.32
C CYS A 121 1.46 12.30 4.73
N SER A 122 0.32 12.16 4.06
CA SER A 122 -0.91 12.90 4.38
C SER A 122 -1.46 12.49 5.74
N LEU A 123 -1.42 11.20 6.09
CA LEU A 123 -1.79 10.71 7.43
C LEU A 123 -0.88 11.28 8.52
N LEU A 124 0.43 11.33 8.29
CA LEU A 124 1.38 11.95 9.23
C LEU A 124 1.09 13.45 9.42
N ALA A 125 0.90 14.18 8.33
CA ALA A 125 0.54 15.58 8.39
C ALA A 125 -0.80 15.79 9.11
N ALA A 126 -1.81 14.97 8.81
CA ALA A 126 -3.10 15.01 9.48
C ALA A 126 -2.96 14.75 10.97
N ALA A 127 -2.19 13.73 11.38
CA ALA A 127 -1.94 13.40 12.78
C ALA A 127 -1.34 14.59 13.57
N VAL A 128 -0.43 15.36 12.95
CA VAL A 128 0.11 16.61 13.53
C VAL A 128 -0.98 17.69 13.61
N LEU A 129 -1.72 17.92 12.53
CA LEU A 129 -2.67 19.04 12.44
C LEU A 129 -3.88 18.87 13.36
N ILE A 130 -4.40 17.64 13.47
CA ILE A 130 -5.60 17.36 14.26
C ILE A 130 -5.28 16.97 15.71
N GLN A 131 -4.02 17.00 16.13
CA GLN A 131 -3.58 16.60 17.48
C GLN A 131 -4.28 17.32 18.63
N LYS A 132 -4.85 18.51 18.38
CA LYS A 132 -5.65 19.26 19.36
C LYS A 132 -7.06 18.71 19.54
N HIS A 133 -7.53 17.88 18.62
CA HIS A 133 -8.90 17.36 18.54
C HIS A 133 -8.98 15.85 18.73
N ILE A 134 -7.85 15.14 18.65
CA ILE A 134 -7.78 13.70 18.88
C ILE A 134 -6.91 13.38 20.10
N SER A 135 -7.10 12.20 20.69
CA SER A 135 -6.21 11.75 21.76
C SER A 135 -4.80 11.50 21.23
N LYS A 136 -3.78 11.71 22.07
CA LYS A 136 -2.38 11.42 21.72
C LYS A 136 -2.19 9.98 21.24
N CYS A 137 -2.90 9.02 21.85
CA CYS A 137 -2.88 7.62 21.45
C CYS A 137 -3.38 7.43 20.01
N ALA A 138 -4.48 8.10 19.63
CA ALA A 138 -4.98 8.05 18.26
C ALA A 138 -3.97 8.67 17.27
N GLY A 139 -3.32 9.78 17.65
CA GLY A 139 -2.26 10.39 16.86
C GLY A 139 -1.05 9.47 16.65
N TYR A 140 -0.61 8.76 17.69
CA TYR A 140 0.47 7.78 17.57
C TYR A 140 0.10 6.57 16.73
N ILE A 141 -1.14 6.07 16.82
CA ILE A 141 -1.61 4.96 15.98
C ILE A 141 -1.60 5.37 14.51
N LEU A 142 -2.17 6.54 14.18
CA LEU A 142 -2.16 7.07 12.81
C LEU A 142 -0.73 7.28 12.29
N GLY A 143 0.13 7.88 13.10
CA GLY A 143 1.52 8.16 12.70
C GLY A 143 2.37 6.90 12.54
N SER A 144 2.28 5.96 13.47
CA SER A 144 3.04 4.70 13.40
C SER A 144 2.58 3.80 12.26
N GLY A 145 1.28 3.72 11.98
CA GLY A 145 0.75 3.03 10.81
C GLY A 145 1.34 3.59 9.51
N ALA A 146 1.30 4.91 9.34
CA ALA A 146 1.89 5.56 8.17
C ALA A 146 3.40 5.30 8.01
N VAL A 147 4.17 5.32 9.11
CA VAL A 147 5.61 5.00 9.08
C VAL A 147 5.86 3.55 8.68
N VAL A 148 5.05 2.61 9.19
CA VAL A 148 5.16 1.19 8.83
C VAL A 148 4.97 0.99 7.34
N TRP A 149 4.00 1.67 6.73
CA TRP A 149 3.76 1.59 5.28
C TRP A 149 4.87 2.24 4.45
N ILE A 150 5.35 3.42 4.85
CA ILE A 150 6.50 4.07 4.20
C ILE A 150 7.72 3.16 4.18
N LEU A 151 8.05 2.55 5.31
CA LEU A 151 9.18 1.63 5.41
C LEU A 151 8.92 0.32 4.67
N GLY A 152 7.71 -0.21 4.77
CA GLY A 152 7.29 -1.45 4.12
C GLY A 152 7.41 -1.36 2.61
N GLU A 153 6.87 -0.31 2.01
CA GLU A 153 6.96 -0.05 0.56
C GLU A 153 8.39 0.20 0.10
N LEU A 154 9.20 0.94 0.88
CA LEU A 154 10.60 1.15 0.54
C LEU A 154 11.38 -0.18 0.54
N VAL A 155 11.23 -1.00 1.58
CA VAL A 155 11.88 -2.31 1.68
C VAL A 155 11.38 -3.25 0.59
N TYR A 156 10.07 -3.23 0.30
CA TYR A 156 9.48 -4.04 -0.75
C TYR A 156 9.99 -3.63 -2.13
N ALA A 157 10.07 -2.34 -2.43
CA ALA A 157 10.63 -1.80 -3.67
C ALA A 157 12.06 -2.29 -3.92
N PHE A 158 12.93 -2.19 -2.91
CA PHE A 158 14.30 -2.69 -3.01
C PHE A 158 14.35 -4.21 -3.17
N SER A 159 13.59 -4.95 -2.35
CA SER A 159 13.58 -6.41 -2.40
C SER A 159 13.04 -6.92 -3.75
N SER A 160 11.98 -6.31 -4.27
CA SER A 160 11.35 -6.66 -5.54
C SER A 160 12.30 -6.40 -6.71
N ALA A 161 12.92 -5.21 -6.77
CA ALA A 161 13.91 -4.87 -7.80
C ALA A 161 15.11 -5.85 -7.83
N LEU A 162 15.51 -6.39 -6.67
CA LEU A 162 16.64 -7.32 -6.57
C LEU A 162 16.27 -8.78 -6.86
N ARG A 163 15.01 -9.16 -6.68
CA ARG A 163 14.55 -10.57 -6.74
C ARG A 163 13.86 -10.94 -8.03
N ASP A 164 13.62 -9.98 -8.93
CA ASP A 164 12.97 -10.22 -10.21
C ASP A 164 11.59 -10.90 -10.02
N ASP A 165 10.85 -10.46 -8.99
CA ASP A 165 9.55 -11.02 -8.64
C ASP A 165 8.39 -10.39 -9.43
N ILE A 166 7.15 -10.72 -9.08
CA ILE A 166 5.96 -10.12 -9.72
C ILE A 166 5.60 -8.73 -9.17
N GLY A 167 6.44 -8.15 -8.32
CA GLY A 167 6.21 -6.85 -7.68
C GLY A 167 6.44 -5.66 -8.60
N ASP A 168 5.99 -4.48 -8.17
CA ASP A 168 6.02 -3.28 -8.99
C ASP A 168 7.43 -2.88 -9.43
N PHE A 169 8.39 -2.93 -8.51
CA PHE A 169 9.74 -2.49 -8.77
C PHE A 169 10.55 -3.50 -9.59
N ALA A 170 10.25 -4.79 -9.51
CA ALA A 170 10.74 -5.78 -10.47
C ALA A 170 10.27 -5.46 -11.89
N ARG A 171 8.97 -5.17 -12.07
CA ARG A 171 8.41 -4.76 -13.37
C ARG A 171 9.02 -3.48 -13.90
N ILE A 172 9.26 -2.50 -13.03
CA ILE A 172 9.97 -1.27 -13.41
C ILE A 172 11.41 -1.58 -13.83
N ALA A 173 12.12 -2.43 -13.09
CA ALA A 173 13.49 -2.83 -13.40
C ALA A 173 13.59 -3.53 -14.77
N HIS A 174 12.63 -4.38 -15.12
CA HIS A 174 12.54 -5.01 -16.45
C HIS A 174 12.44 -4.01 -17.60
N ASN A 175 11.83 -2.85 -17.37
CA ASN A 175 11.74 -1.78 -18.37
C ASN A 175 13.05 -0.95 -18.51
N GLY A 176 14.07 -1.22 -17.69
CA GLY A 176 15.39 -0.63 -17.78
C GLY A 176 15.83 0.12 -16.52
N ILE A 177 17.15 0.25 -16.35
CA ILE A 177 17.76 0.84 -15.15
C ILE A 177 17.37 2.31 -14.94
N ASP A 178 17.19 3.08 -16.01
CA ASP A 178 16.79 4.49 -15.91
C ASP A 178 15.38 4.64 -15.32
N HIS A 179 14.46 3.74 -15.69
CA HIS A 179 13.10 3.71 -15.15
C HIS A 179 13.11 3.37 -13.66
N LEU A 180 13.96 2.43 -13.26
CA LEU A 180 14.17 2.05 -11.88
C LEU A 180 14.76 3.19 -11.05
N LEU A 181 15.81 3.86 -11.54
CA LEU A 181 16.44 4.99 -10.86
C LEU A 181 15.48 6.16 -10.68
N LEU A 182 14.69 6.49 -11.71
CA LEU A 182 13.68 7.53 -11.63
C LEU A 182 12.62 7.18 -10.57
N SER A 183 12.11 5.96 -10.60
CA SER A 183 11.09 5.47 -9.66
C SER A 183 11.59 5.45 -8.22
N LEU A 184 12.82 4.97 -8.00
CA LEU A 184 13.46 4.98 -6.67
C LEU A 184 13.73 6.40 -6.18
N SER A 185 14.16 7.32 -7.05
CA SER A 185 14.40 8.70 -6.64
C SER A 185 13.13 9.41 -6.18
N LEU A 186 12.00 9.18 -6.87
CA LEU A 186 10.69 9.68 -6.46
C LEU A 186 10.27 9.07 -5.12
N LEU A 187 10.37 7.74 -4.98
CA LEU A 187 9.99 7.04 -3.76
C LEU A 187 10.81 7.53 -2.55
N VAL A 188 12.14 7.56 -2.66
CA VAL A 188 13.05 8.03 -1.60
C VAL A 188 12.77 9.48 -1.23
N SER A 189 12.46 10.35 -2.20
CA SER A 189 12.14 11.75 -1.94
C SER A 189 10.88 11.90 -1.08
N VAL A 190 9.83 11.11 -1.36
CA VAL A 190 8.60 11.12 -0.55
C VAL A 190 8.85 10.50 0.84
N CYS A 191 9.62 9.41 0.93
CA CYS A 191 10.04 8.84 2.21
C CYS A 191 10.79 9.86 3.08
N ALA A 192 11.70 10.63 2.49
CA ALA A 192 12.45 11.68 3.21
C ALA A 192 11.52 12.77 3.79
N LEU A 193 10.51 13.19 3.02
CA LEU A 193 9.47 14.11 3.50
C LEU A 193 8.63 13.50 4.63
N GLY A 194 8.31 12.20 4.53
CA GLY A 194 7.62 11.45 5.59
C GLY A 194 8.43 11.38 6.89
N ILE A 195 9.74 11.11 6.80
CA ILE A 195 10.66 11.12 7.95
C ILE A 195 10.69 12.51 8.58
N PHE A 196 10.86 13.57 7.78
CA PHE A 196 10.86 14.94 8.30
C PHE A 196 9.55 15.29 9.04
N SER A 197 8.42 14.87 8.48
CA SER A 197 7.10 15.06 9.10
C SER A 197 6.94 14.28 10.40
N SER A 198 7.46 13.04 10.45
CA SER A 198 7.46 12.18 11.64
C SER A 198 8.34 12.75 12.76
N VAL A 199 9.51 13.27 12.40
CA VAL A 199 10.41 13.97 13.35
C VAL A 199 9.72 15.19 13.93
N LYS A 200 9.05 16.00 13.09
CA LYS A 200 8.28 17.15 13.55
C LYS A 200 7.13 16.76 14.48
N LEU A 201 6.43 15.66 14.19
CA LEU A 201 5.41 15.11 15.09
C LEU A 201 6.01 14.73 16.45
N ALA A 202 7.18 14.07 16.48
CA ALA A 202 7.84 13.68 17.71
C ALA A 202 8.27 14.89 18.59
N TYR A 203 8.73 15.98 17.96
CA TYR A 203 9.13 17.21 18.67
C TYR A 203 7.98 18.18 18.98
N SER A 204 6.77 17.92 18.50
CA SER A 204 5.59 18.74 18.81
C SER A 204 4.93 18.35 20.15
N TYR A 205 5.51 17.36 20.86
CA TYR A 205 5.11 16.86 22.18
C TYR A 205 6.21 17.09 23.22
#